data_AF-A0A4R3MTV2-F1
#
_entry.id   AF-A0A4R3MTV2-F1
#
_cell.length_a   1.000
_cell.length_b   1.000
_cell.length_c   1.000
_cell.angle_alpha   90.00
_cell.angle_beta   90.00
_cell.angle_gamma   90.00
#
_symmetry.space_group_name_H-M   'P 1'
#
loop_
_entity.id
_entity.type
_entity.pdbx_description
1 polymer ?
#
loop_
_entity_poly.entity_id
_entity_poly.type
_entity_poly.pdbx_seq_one_letter_code
_entity_poly.pdbx_strand_id
1 'polypeptide(L)'
;MENKSINLDKLVEHYYEYLIGQLYSNKTLRNYMSCIHKFIDFKNNQYSKEIMLNSEEVSNLLQSYRAELIKTYSNEHSANSHTLNAHTSALRGLFNYANDRNYLNIQLNSVAKYYKNDTGKKREILKPNDIQKISDILIEDIRNANEANRYLYERNRALFYTYLYTGARVAEGALT
;
A
#
# COMPACT_ATOMS: atom_id res chain seq x y z
N MET A 1 -20.13 -30.18 7.27
CA MET A 1 -19.34 -29.44 6.27
C MET A 1 -17.94 -30.02 6.33
N GLU A 2 -17.41 -30.56 5.24
CA GLU A 2 -16.02 -31.01 5.21
C GLU A 2 -15.10 -29.82 5.51
N ASN A 3 -14.17 -30.01 6.45
CA ASN A 3 -13.14 -29.03 6.74
C ASN A 3 -12.12 -29.04 5.60
N LYS A 4 -12.43 -28.27 4.55
CA LYS A 4 -11.51 -28.04 3.44
C LYS A 4 -10.26 -27.34 3.97
N SER A 5 -9.10 -27.91 3.66
CA SER A 5 -7.80 -27.33 3.92
C SER A 5 -7.16 -26.86 2.62
N ILE A 6 -6.37 -25.78 2.69
CA ILE A 6 -5.71 -25.20 1.52
C ILE A 6 -4.27 -24.82 1.84
N ASN A 7 -3.44 -24.91 0.80
CA ASN A 7 -2.10 -24.34 0.81
C ASN A 7 -2.22 -22.84 0.45
N LEU A 8 -1.86 -21.97 1.41
CA LEU A 8 -2.00 -20.52 1.23
C LEU A 8 -1.11 -19.95 0.12
N ASP A 9 0.08 -20.52 -0.11
CA ASP A 9 0.97 -20.09 -1.18
C ASP A 9 0.33 -20.31 -2.56
N LYS A 10 -0.29 -21.49 -2.79
CA LYS A 10 -1.07 -21.77 -4.01
C LYS A 10 -2.30 -20.87 -4.15
N LEU A 11 -2.97 -20.54 -3.04
CA LEU A 11 -4.09 -19.61 -3.05
C LEU A 11 -3.67 -18.21 -3.53
N VAL A 12 -2.47 -17.76 -3.13
CA VAL A 12 -1.91 -16.47 -3.54
C VAL A 12 -1.62 -16.46 -5.03
N GLU A 13 -1.07 -17.53 -5.58
CA GLU A 13 -0.83 -17.67 -7.03
C GLU A 13 -2.13 -17.56 -7.83
N HIS A 14 -3.16 -18.34 -7.47
CA HIS A 14 -4.47 -18.27 -8.13
C HIS A 14 -5.12 -16.89 -7.98
N TYR A 15 -4.95 -16.23 -6.83
CA TYR A 15 -5.48 -14.88 -6.62
C TYR A 15 -4.74 -13.84 -7.47
N TYR A 16 -3.43 -13.98 -7.65
CA TYR A 16 -2.65 -13.11 -8.51
C TYR A 16 -3.09 -13.20 -9.98
N GLU A 17 -3.30 -14.42 -10.49
CA GLU A 17 -3.86 -14.65 -11.83
C GLU A 17 -5.24 -14.01 -11.98
N TYR A 18 -6.10 -14.18 -10.96
CA TYR A 18 -7.41 -13.52 -10.91
C TYR A 18 -7.28 -11.99 -10.99
N LEU A 19 -6.36 -11.38 -10.23
CA LEU A 19 -6.15 -9.93 -10.22
C LEU A 19 -5.63 -9.41 -11.57
N ILE A 20 -4.78 -10.17 -12.27
CA ILE A 20 -4.37 -9.84 -13.64
C ILE A 20 -5.59 -9.78 -14.56
N GLY A 21 -6.50 -10.76 -14.44
CA GLY A 21 -7.75 -10.79 -15.20
C GLY A 21 -8.69 -9.61 -14.91
N GLN A 22 -8.55 -8.94 -13.76
CA GLN A 22 -9.32 -7.74 -13.40
C GLN A 22 -8.75 -6.43 -13.98
N LEU A 23 -7.69 -6.49 -14.79
CA LEU A 23 -7.07 -5.32 -15.44
C LEU A 23 -6.60 -4.23 -14.47
N TYR A 24 -6.18 -4.61 -13.26
CA TYR A 24 -5.55 -3.67 -12.33
C TYR A 24 -4.20 -3.20 -12.86
N SER A 25 -3.83 -1.95 -12.53
CA SER A 25 -2.50 -1.43 -12.87
C SER A 25 -1.39 -2.25 -12.20
N ASN A 26 -0.23 -2.37 -12.85
CA ASN A 26 0.95 -3.05 -12.27
C ASN A 26 1.34 -2.52 -10.89
N LYS A 27 1.16 -1.22 -10.65
CA LYS A 27 1.40 -0.59 -9.35
C LYS A 27 0.43 -1.11 -8.29
N THR A 28 -0.84 -1.20 -8.64
CA THR A 28 -1.89 -1.75 -7.77
C THR A 28 -1.63 -3.22 -7.45
N LEU A 29 -1.31 -4.04 -8.46
CA LEU A 29 -0.95 -5.44 -8.28
C LEU A 29 0.24 -5.61 -7.33
N ARG A 30 1.31 -4.83 -7.53
CA ARG A 30 2.49 -4.84 -6.66
C ARG A 30 2.17 -4.48 -5.22
N ASN A 31 1.31 -3.48 -5.01
CA ASN A 31 0.90 -3.06 -3.67
C ASN A 31 0.10 -4.16 -2.96
N TYR A 32 -0.83 -4.82 -3.66
CA TYR A 32 -1.58 -5.95 -3.12
C TYR A 32 -0.65 -7.12 -2.77
N MET A 33 0.21 -7.54 -3.71
CA MET A 33 1.12 -8.66 -3.49
C MET A 33 2.14 -8.37 -2.40
N SER A 34 2.64 -7.14 -2.29
CA SER A 34 3.55 -6.77 -1.19
C SER A 34 2.89 -6.96 0.18
N CYS A 35 1.62 -6.59 0.33
CA CYS A 35 0.89 -6.79 1.58
C CYS A 35 0.62 -8.28 1.87
N ILE A 36 0.28 -9.04 0.83
CA ILE A 36 -0.03 -10.48 0.94
C ILE A 36 1.24 -11.29 1.23
N HIS A 37 2.34 -11.02 0.56
CA HIS A 37 3.61 -11.71 0.83
C HIS A 37 4.09 -11.49 2.26
N LYS A 38 3.95 -10.29 2.82
CA LYS A 38 4.25 -10.06 4.24
C LYS A 38 3.39 -10.91 5.19
N PHE A 39 2.15 -11.24 4.81
CA PHE A 39 1.31 -12.17 5.57
C PHE A 39 1.79 -13.62 5.41
N ILE A 40 2.20 -14.02 4.21
CA ILE A 40 2.77 -15.34 3.95
C ILE A 40 4.10 -15.52 4.67
N ASP A 41 4.96 -14.50 4.72
CA ASP A 41 6.20 -14.51 5.49
C ASP A 41 5.90 -14.67 6.99
N PHE A 42 4.90 -13.96 7.51
CA PHE A 42 4.44 -14.15 8.88
C PHE A 42 3.96 -15.58 9.15
N LYS A 43 3.14 -16.16 8.25
CA LYS A 43 2.75 -17.57 8.31
C LYS A 43 3.97 -18.49 8.37
N ASN A 44 4.93 -18.29 7.48
CA ASN A 44 6.13 -19.12 7.35
C ASN A 44 7.07 -19.06 8.57
N ASN A 45 6.98 -17.99 9.36
CA ASN A 45 7.70 -17.87 10.62
C ASN A 45 7.02 -18.64 11.76
N GLN A 46 5.71 -18.90 11.66
CA GLN A 46 4.92 -19.61 12.67
C GLN A 46 4.70 -21.09 12.32
N TYR A 47 4.71 -21.41 11.03
CA TYR A 47 4.39 -22.73 10.48
C TYR A 47 5.35 -23.09 9.34
N SER A 48 5.49 -24.37 9.04
CA SER A 48 6.20 -24.84 7.85
C SER A 48 5.60 -24.28 6.55
N LYS A 49 6.45 -24.06 5.53
CA LYS A 49 6.05 -23.44 4.25
C LYS A 49 4.88 -24.14 3.57
N GLU A 50 4.83 -25.47 3.60
CA GLU A 50 3.86 -26.26 2.83
C GLU A 50 2.62 -26.70 3.61
N ILE A 51 2.36 -26.11 4.78
CA ILE A 51 1.22 -26.53 5.61
C ILE A 51 -0.12 -26.26 4.92
N MET A 52 -1.00 -27.25 4.95
CA MET A 52 -2.42 -27.09 4.59
C MET A 52 -3.16 -26.56 5.80
N LEU A 53 -3.88 -25.45 5.65
CA LEU A 53 -4.64 -24.83 6.74
C LEU A 53 -6.14 -24.87 6.44
N ASN A 54 -6.93 -25.20 7.45
CA ASN A 54 -8.38 -25.12 7.41
C ASN A 54 -8.87 -23.70 7.72
N SER A 55 -10.19 -23.47 7.63
CA SER A 55 -10.78 -22.14 7.82
C SER A 55 -10.58 -21.54 9.22
N GLU A 56 -10.55 -22.38 10.25
CA GLU A 56 -10.31 -21.94 11.63
C GLU A 56 -8.85 -21.54 11.84
N GLU A 57 -7.91 -22.35 11.36
CA GLU A 57 -6.47 -22.06 11.43
C GLU A 57 -6.12 -20.77 10.69
N VAL A 58 -6.67 -20.57 9.49
CA VAL A 58 -6.49 -19.31 8.76
C VAL A 58 -7.11 -18.13 9.50
N SER A 59 -8.28 -18.30 10.13
CA SER A 59 -8.90 -17.24 10.93
C SER A 59 -8.03 -16.83 12.12
N ASN A 60 -7.46 -17.80 12.83
CA ASN A 60 -6.55 -17.57 13.95
C ASN A 60 -5.26 -16.89 13.47
N LEU A 61 -4.69 -17.35 12.36
CA LEU A 61 -3.51 -16.76 11.75
C LEU A 61 -3.73 -15.29 11.36
N LEU A 62 -4.88 -14.96 10.78
CA LEU A 62 -5.23 -13.59 10.42
C LEU A 62 -5.38 -12.69 11.66
N GLN A 63 -5.93 -13.21 12.76
CA GLN A 63 -6.03 -12.47 14.02
C GLN A 63 -4.65 -12.18 14.62
N SER A 64 -3.79 -13.20 14.66
CA SER A 64 -2.40 -13.08 15.13
C SER A 64 -1.60 -12.10 14.28
N TYR A 65 -1.71 -12.18 12.94
CA TYR A 65 -1.04 -11.26 12.04
C TYR A 65 -1.49 -9.81 12.24
N ARG A 66 -2.80 -9.60 12.42
CA ARG A 66 -3.34 -8.27 12.72
C ARG A 66 -2.78 -7.71 14.04
N ALA A 67 -2.73 -8.53 15.09
CA ALA A 67 -2.18 -8.12 16.37
C ALA A 67 -0.71 -7.71 16.24
N GLU A 68 0.08 -8.48 15.48
CA GLU A 68 1.48 -8.15 15.20
C GLU A 68 1.62 -6.85 14.41
N LEU A 69 0.84 -6.66 13.34
CA LEU A 69 0.84 -5.40 12.58
C LEU A 69 0.52 -4.19 13.47
N ILE A 70 -0.49 -4.31 14.33
CA ILE A 70 -0.83 -3.24 15.28
C ILE A 70 0.35 -2.96 16.20
N LYS A 71 0.97 -3.98 16.77
CA LYS A 71 2.15 -3.83 17.64
C LYS A 71 3.32 -3.15 16.92
N THR A 72 3.66 -3.60 15.72
CA THR A 72 4.75 -3.02 14.90
C THR A 72 4.50 -1.54 14.62
N TYR A 73 3.31 -1.19 14.13
CA TYR A 73 3.02 0.16 13.64
C TYR A 73 2.45 1.11 14.71
N SER A 74 2.13 0.62 15.91
CA SER A 74 1.73 1.47 17.05
C SER A 74 2.92 2.03 17.82
N ASN A 75 4.08 1.37 17.76
CA ASN A 75 5.32 1.83 18.41
C ASN A 75 6.07 2.89 17.59
N GLU A 76 5.89 2.88 16.27
CA GLU A 76 6.32 3.98 15.40
C GLU A 76 5.37 5.16 15.64
N HIS A 77 5.89 6.33 16.06
CA HIS A 77 5.16 7.55 16.47
C HIS A 77 4.25 8.21 15.39
N SER A 78 3.83 7.46 14.38
CA SER A 78 2.76 7.78 13.46
C SER A 78 2.06 6.47 13.12
N ALA A 79 1.02 6.11 13.87
CA ALA A 79 0.21 4.94 13.57
C ALA A 79 -0.34 5.11 12.15
N ASN A 80 0.25 4.33 11.24
CA ASN A 80 0.09 4.41 9.81
C ASN A 80 -1.22 3.68 9.47
N SER A 81 -2.34 4.26 9.88
CA SER A 81 -3.71 3.78 9.64
C SER A 81 -3.87 3.31 8.19
N HIS A 82 -3.25 4.06 7.27
CA HIS A 82 -3.15 3.74 5.86
C HIS A 82 -2.47 2.40 5.58
N THR A 83 -1.30 2.13 6.16
CA THR A 83 -0.58 0.85 6.01
C THR A 83 -1.39 -0.31 6.58
N LEU A 84 -1.93 -0.18 7.80
CA LEU A 84 -2.79 -1.22 8.39
C LEU A 84 -4.01 -1.52 7.52
N ASN A 85 -4.62 -0.46 6.97
CA ASN A 85 -5.78 -0.58 6.09
C ASN A 85 -5.41 -1.13 4.71
N ALA A 86 -4.21 -0.84 4.19
CA ALA A 86 -3.72 -1.45 2.95
C ALA A 86 -3.56 -2.97 3.10
N HIS A 87 -2.94 -3.42 4.19
CA HIS A 87 -2.85 -4.84 4.53
C HIS A 87 -4.23 -5.48 4.69
N THR A 88 -5.13 -4.80 5.42
CA THR A 88 -6.51 -5.25 5.62
C THR A 88 -7.25 -5.40 4.29
N SER A 89 -7.17 -4.41 3.40
CA SER A 89 -7.80 -4.43 2.07
C SER A 89 -7.26 -5.57 1.21
N ALA A 90 -5.94 -5.77 1.20
CA ALA A 90 -5.30 -6.82 0.41
C ALA A 90 -5.74 -8.22 0.84
N LEU A 91 -5.73 -8.48 2.16
CA LEU A 91 -6.13 -9.78 2.71
C LEU A 91 -7.64 -10.01 2.56
N ARG A 92 -8.48 -8.98 2.72
CA ARG A 92 -9.91 -9.12 2.42
C ARG A 92 -10.15 -9.54 0.98
N GLY A 93 -9.44 -8.94 0.03
CA GLY A 93 -9.54 -9.35 -1.38
C GLY A 93 -9.20 -10.82 -1.58
N LEU A 94 -8.06 -11.27 -1.02
CA LEU A 94 -7.59 -12.67 -1.11
C LEU A 94 -8.61 -13.65 -0.53
N PHE A 95 -9.12 -13.38 0.67
CA PHE A 95 -10.02 -14.33 1.35
C PHE A 95 -11.48 -14.22 0.92
N ASN A 96 -11.92 -13.06 0.40
CA ASN A 96 -13.18 -12.99 -0.34
C ASN A 96 -13.11 -13.87 -1.58
N TYR A 97 -12.02 -13.76 -2.37
CA TYR A 97 -11.79 -14.65 -3.51
C TYR A 97 -11.81 -16.14 -3.10
N ALA A 98 -11.15 -16.49 -1.99
CA ALA A 98 -11.16 -17.86 -1.49
C ALA A 98 -12.56 -18.35 -1.08
N ASN A 99 -13.35 -17.50 -0.43
CA ASN A 99 -14.74 -17.80 -0.06
C ASN A 99 -15.62 -17.96 -1.30
N ASP A 100 -15.54 -17.04 -2.27
CA ASP A 100 -16.34 -17.06 -3.50
C ASP A 100 -16.07 -18.32 -4.34
N ARG A 101 -14.84 -18.84 -4.29
CA ARG A 101 -14.44 -20.09 -4.96
C ARG A 101 -14.65 -21.35 -4.10
N ASN A 102 -15.25 -21.23 -2.92
CA ASN A 102 -15.47 -22.32 -1.98
C ASN A 102 -14.18 -23.07 -1.59
N TYR A 103 -13.04 -22.36 -1.58
CA TYR A 103 -11.77 -22.86 -1.08
C TYR A 103 -11.73 -22.86 0.46
N LEU A 104 -12.29 -21.80 1.06
CA LEU A 104 -12.39 -21.62 2.50
C LEU A 104 -13.77 -21.05 2.85
N ASN A 105 -14.14 -21.11 4.12
CA ASN A 105 -15.33 -20.42 4.64
C ASN A 105 -14.93 -19.62 5.87
N ILE A 106 -14.44 -18.40 5.65
CA ILE A 106 -13.93 -17.52 6.69
C ILE A 106 -14.84 -16.31 6.87
N GLN A 107 -15.25 -16.06 8.11
CA GLN A 107 -15.93 -14.82 8.47
C GLN A 107 -14.93 -13.68 8.66
N LEU A 108 -14.75 -12.85 7.63
CA LEU A 108 -13.77 -11.76 7.64
C LEU A 108 -14.17 -10.54 8.47
N ASN A 109 -15.42 -10.46 8.93
CA ASN A 109 -15.99 -9.30 9.61
C ASN A 109 -15.34 -9.02 10.98
N SER A 110 -14.88 -10.05 11.68
CA SER A 110 -14.19 -9.91 12.96
C SER A 110 -12.70 -9.63 12.80
N VAL A 111 -12.07 -10.21 11.77
CA VAL A 111 -10.61 -10.25 11.63
C VAL A 111 -10.04 -9.12 10.76
N ALA A 112 -10.84 -8.58 9.83
CA ALA A 112 -10.40 -7.57 8.87
C ALA A 112 -11.11 -6.22 9.06
N LYS A 113 -11.23 -5.77 10.32
CA LYS A 113 -11.76 -4.43 10.63
C LYS A 113 -10.76 -3.35 10.22
N TYR A 114 -11.22 -2.35 9.50
CA TYR A 114 -10.41 -1.17 9.23
C TYR A 114 -10.06 -0.44 10.52
N TYR A 115 -8.83 0.04 10.59
CA TYR A 115 -8.34 0.87 11.68
C TYR A 115 -8.89 2.29 11.48
N LYS A 116 -9.65 2.78 12.47
CA LYS A 116 -10.37 4.07 12.40
C LYS A 116 -9.60 5.24 13.01
N ASN A 117 -8.56 4.98 13.79
CA ASN A 117 -7.76 6.05 14.39
C ASN A 117 -6.81 6.58 13.33
N ASP A 118 -7.26 7.61 12.62
CA ASP A 118 -6.42 8.36 11.71
C ASP A 118 -5.60 9.38 12.51
N THR A 119 -4.48 8.93 13.07
CA THR A 119 -3.51 9.79 13.76
C THR A 119 -2.38 10.23 12.82
N GLY A 120 -2.50 9.94 11.53
CA GLY A 120 -1.54 10.37 10.53
C GLY A 120 -1.39 11.89 10.57
N LYS A 121 -0.16 12.39 10.57
CA LYS A 121 0.09 13.82 10.34
C LYS A 121 -0.57 14.19 9.02
N LYS A 122 -1.61 15.03 9.07
CA LYS A 122 -2.14 15.64 7.85
C LYS A 122 -0.99 16.32 7.14
N ARG A 123 -0.82 16.03 5.85
CA ARG A 123 0.17 16.73 5.04
C ARG A 123 -0.13 18.21 5.14
N GLU A 124 0.89 18.99 5.48
CA GLU A 124 0.75 20.43 5.54
C GLU A 124 0.43 20.96 4.15
N ILE A 125 -0.54 21.88 4.10
CA ILE A 125 -0.95 22.53 2.86
C ILE A 125 -0.10 23.78 2.70
N LEU A 126 0.62 23.89 1.58
CA LEU A 126 1.42 25.08 1.26
C LEU A 126 0.53 26.31 1.21
N LYS A 127 0.88 27.34 1.98
CA LYS A 127 0.22 28.65 1.95
C LYS A 127 0.84 29.54 0.87
N PRO A 128 0.19 30.64 0.47
CA PRO A 128 0.75 31.59 -0.52
C PRO A 128 2.17 32.07 -0.18
N ASN A 129 2.46 32.32 1.09
CA ASN A 129 3.81 32.72 1.53
C ASN A 129 4.84 31.60 1.36
N ASP A 130 4.45 30.34 1.51
CA ASP A 130 5.34 29.19 1.29
C ASP A 130 5.63 29.02 -0.21
N ILE A 131 4.61 29.22 -1.05
CA ILE A 131 4.75 29.22 -2.51
C ILE A 131 5.71 30.31 -2.97
N GLN A 132 5.60 31.53 -2.41
CA GLN A 132 6.51 32.63 -2.73
C GLN A 132 7.95 32.29 -2.35
N LYS A 133 8.18 31.77 -1.13
CA LYS A 133 9.52 31.33 -0.70
C LYS A 133 10.10 30.27 -1.63
N ILE A 134 9.30 29.29 -2.06
CA ILE A 134 9.74 28.27 -3.02
C ILE A 134 10.09 28.92 -4.37
N SER A 135 9.29 29.87 -4.85
CA SER A 135 9.61 30.63 -6.07
C SER A 135 10.94 31.36 -5.96
N ASP A 136 11.19 32.04 -4.83
CA ASP A 136 12.42 32.80 -4.60
C ASP A 136 13.64 31.88 -4.62
N ILE A 137 13.55 30.71 -3.95
CA ILE A 137 14.58 29.66 -3.99
C ILE A 137 14.83 29.17 -5.41
N LEU A 138 13.78 28.89 -6.19
CA LEU A 138 13.92 28.42 -7.56
C LEU A 138 14.62 29.46 -8.47
N ILE A 139 14.38 30.75 -8.24
CA ILE A 139 15.06 31.83 -8.96
C ILE A 139 16.53 31.92 -8.54
N GLU A 140 16.81 31.79 -7.24
CA GLU A 140 18.17 31.82 -6.70
C GLU A 140 19.00 30.64 -7.23
N ASP A 141 18.44 29.43 -7.25
CA ASP A 141 19.07 28.23 -7.82
C ASP A 141 19.49 28.45 -9.27
N ILE A 142 18.65 29.08 -10.09
CA ILE A 142 18.96 29.42 -11.49
C ILE A 142 20.09 30.43 -11.57
N ARG A 143 20.09 31.46 -10.72
CA ARG A 143 21.12 32.51 -10.70
C ARG A 143 22.49 31.95 -10.31
N ASN A 144 22.51 31.00 -9.39
CA ASN A 144 23.73 30.38 -8.87
C ASN A 144 24.18 29.15 -9.69
N ALA A 145 23.40 28.72 -10.67
CA ALA A 145 23.71 27.57 -11.50
C ALA A 145 24.89 27.82 -12.44
N ASN A 146 25.75 26.82 -12.58
CA ASN A 146 26.70 26.76 -13.68
C ASN A 146 25.98 26.43 -15.01
N GLU A 147 26.63 26.70 -16.13
CA GLU A 147 26.05 26.55 -17.47
C GLU A 147 25.56 25.11 -17.74
N ALA A 148 26.28 24.11 -17.22
CA ALA A 148 25.94 22.69 -17.39
C ALA A 148 24.61 22.29 -16.73
N ASN A 149 24.25 22.87 -15.57
CA ASN A 149 23.08 22.46 -14.81
C ASN A 149 21.93 23.48 -14.83
N ARG A 150 22.14 24.67 -15.40
CA ARG A 150 21.14 25.75 -15.46
C ARG A 150 19.79 25.29 -16.05
N TYR A 151 19.83 24.45 -17.08
CA TYR A 151 18.61 23.92 -17.70
C TYR A 151 17.76 23.07 -16.74
N LEU A 152 18.38 22.35 -15.79
CA LEU A 152 17.66 21.53 -14.80
C LEU A 152 16.87 22.41 -13.83
N TYR A 153 17.46 23.52 -13.39
CA TYR A 153 16.81 24.47 -12.49
C TYR A 153 15.67 25.22 -13.18
N GLU A 154 15.88 25.67 -14.42
CA GLU A 154 14.82 26.26 -15.25
C GLU A 154 13.66 25.27 -15.46
N ARG A 155 13.96 23.99 -15.76
CA ARG A 155 12.96 22.93 -15.86
C ARG A 155 12.19 22.73 -14.56
N ASN A 156 12.88 22.65 -13.42
CA ASN A 156 12.24 22.45 -12.12
C ASN A 156 11.30 23.61 -11.78
N ARG A 157 11.70 24.85 -12.11
CA ARG A 157 10.85 26.04 -11.96
C ARG A 157 9.62 25.96 -12.87
N ALA A 158 9.80 25.61 -14.15
CA ALA A 158 8.69 25.44 -15.08
C ALA A 158 7.70 24.35 -14.60
N LEU A 159 8.20 23.21 -14.13
CA LEU A 159 7.39 22.13 -13.57
C LEU A 159 6.64 22.56 -12.31
N PHE A 160 7.29 23.28 -11.40
CA PHE A 160 6.64 23.81 -10.19
C PHE A 160 5.41 24.65 -10.54
N TYR A 161 5.56 25.62 -11.45
CA TYR A 161 4.45 26.47 -11.87
C TYR A 161 3.39 25.70 -12.65
N THR A 162 3.79 24.74 -13.47
CA THR A 162 2.87 23.88 -14.21
C THR A 162 1.96 23.13 -13.24
N TYR A 163 2.54 22.45 -12.23
CA TYR A 163 1.74 21.71 -11.24
C TYR A 163 0.91 22.64 -10.36
N LEU A 164 1.44 23.79 -9.98
CA LEU A 164 0.72 24.77 -9.17
C LEU A 164 -0.54 25.30 -9.86
N TYR A 165 -0.45 25.63 -11.16
CA TYR A 165 -1.56 26.23 -11.89
C TYR A 165 -2.53 25.23 -12.52
N THR A 166 -2.04 24.04 -12.90
CA THR A 166 -2.88 23.01 -13.52
C THR A 166 -3.54 22.09 -12.49
N GLY A 167 -2.96 21.96 -11.30
CA GLY A 167 -3.36 20.95 -10.32
C GLY A 167 -3.09 19.50 -10.77
N ALA A 168 -2.32 19.30 -11.84
CA ALA A 168 -1.96 17.98 -12.32
C ALA A 168 -1.11 17.23 -11.28
N ARG A 169 -1.24 15.89 -11.24
CA ARG A 169 -0.36 15.09 -10.38
C ARG A 169 1.03 15.04 -11.00
N VAL A 170 2.07 15.05 -10.16
CA VAL A 170 3.46 14.90 -10.62
C VAL A 170 3.66 13.65 -11.49
N ALA A 171 2.97 12.55 -11.16
CA ALA A 171 3.04 11.32 -11.94
C ALA A 171 2.46 11.43 -13.36
N GLU A 172 1.61 12.43 -13.62
CA GLU A 172 1.00 12.69 -14.94
C GLU A 172 1.94 13.54 -15.80
N GLY A 173 2.74 14.43 -15.20
CA GLY A 173 3.70 15.30 -15.90
C GLY A 173 5.09 14.69 -16.13
N ALA A 174 5.41 13.56 -15.49
CA ALA A 174 6.69 12.87 -15.62
C ALA A 174 6.77 11.87 -16.81
N LEU A 175 5.79 11.92 -17.74
CA LEU A 175 5.69 11.03 -18.90
C LEU A 175 6.32 11.59 -20.19
N THR A 176 7.12 12.66 -20.09
CA THR A 176 7.93 13.21 -21.20
C THR A 176 9.40 12.92 -21.00
#